data_AF-A0AAN1MQM2-F1
#
_entry.id   AF-A0AAN1MQM2-F1
#
_cell.length_a   1.000
_cell.length_b   1.000
_cell.length_c   1.000
_cell.angle_alpha   90.00
_cell.angle_beta   90.00
_cell.angle_gamma   90.00
#
_symmetry.space_group_name_H-M   'P 1'
#
loop_
_entity.id
_entity.type
_entity.pdbx_description
1 polymer ?
#
loop_
_entity_poly.entity_id
_entity_poly.type
_entity_poly.pdbx_seq_one_letter_code
_entity_poly.pdbx_strand_id
1 'polypeptide(L)'
;MSENYEYSDISDAESVEWSGDSSEAAYSESSENEWSEARRRPGPVRTAPRQSAYRPRPSGTTNYVTQAQLQGALARVSQQITLNGNAIKLVDGRVRDVIAEQGKQAATFRREMADRRKDTDTLRRELQTTRELSALLPLVAPPGTSFAKVASLVHLLPVDSWGGTPASGGQSQGFLGGSGTIALIAIAAASGVFK
;
A
#
# COMPACT_ATOMS: atom_id res chain seq x y z
N MET A 1 10.06 43.92 -32.87
CA MET A 1 10.58 43.94 -31.50
C MET A 1 10.44 42.53 -30.98
N SER A 2 11.53 41.77 -31.01
CA SER A 2 11.54 40.35 -30.64
C SER A 2 12.34 40.24 -29.35
N GLU A 3 11.67 39.87 -28.27
CA GLU A 3 12.30 39.72 -26.95
C GLU A 3 12.96 38.34 -26.87
N ASN A 4 14.29 38.35 -26.73
CA ASN A 4 15.08 37.18 -26.35
C ASN A 4 14.92 36.98 -24.84
N TYR A 5 14.37 35.85 -24.42
CA TYR A 5 14.40 35.42 -23.01
C TYR A 5 15.64 34.55 -22.80
N GLU A 6 16.66 35.13 -22.17
CA GLU A 6 17.79 34.40 -21.59
C GLU A 6 17.33 33.68 -20.33
N TYR A 7 17.50 32.35 -20.31
CA TYR A 7 17.35 31.51 -19.12
C TYR A 7 18.70 31.52 -18.38
N SER A 8 18.85 32.41 -17.42
CA SER A 8 19.93 32.35 -16.44
C SER A 8 19.37 31.91 -15.08
N ASP A 9 20.10 30.97 -14.49
CA ASP A 9 20.27 30.81 -13.06
C ASP A 9 19.18 30.07 -12.25
N ILE A 10 19.30 28.74 -12.24
CA ILE A 10 18.81 27.89 -11.16
C ILE A 10 20.01 27.08 -10.68
N SER A 11 20.92 27.74 -9.95
CA SER A 11 22.07 27.06 -9.33
C SER A 11 22.17 27.26 -7.82
N ASP A 12 21.15 27.86 -7.18
CA ASP A 12 21.17 28.17 -5.74
C ASP A 12 20.06 27.42 -4.98
N ALA A 13 20.06 26.09 -5.09
CA ALA A 13 19.28 25.24 -4.20
C ALA A 13 20.11 24.95 -2.95
N GLU A 14 19.94 25.84 -1.98
CA GLU A 14 20.49 25.83 -0.64
C GLU A 14 20.51 24.44 0.02
N SER A 15 21.66 24.13 0.60
CA SER A 15 21.92 23.02 1.50
C SER A 15 21.05 23.14 2.76
N VAL A 16 19.96 22.37 2.80
CA VAL A 16 19.14 22.21 4.00
C VAL A 16 19.86 21.25 4.96
N GLU A 17 20.61 21.81 5.91
CA GLU A 17 21.16 21.09 7.07
C GLU A 17 20.03 20.65 8.00
N TRP A 18 19.65 19.38 7.92
CA TRP A 18 18.75 18.75 8.89
C TRP A 18 19.51 18.53 10.20
N SER A 19 19.41 19.51 11.11
CA SER A 19 19.82 19.36 12.50
C SER A 19 18.92 18.32 13.18
N GLY A 20 19.51 17.16 13.46
CA GLY A 20 18.87 16.06 14.19
C GLY A 20 18.71 16.37 15.67
N ASP A 21 17.70 17.17 16.01
CA ASP A 21 17.20 17.26 17.38
C ASP A 21 16.22 16.10 17.61
N SER A 22 16.78 14.98 18.06
CA SER A 22 16.05 13.79 18.49
C SER A 22 15.39 14.07 19.83
N SER A 23 14.29 14.82 19.79
CA SER A 23 13.40 14.98 20.94
C SER A 23 12.71 13.64 21.24
N GLU A 24 13.13 13.09 22.37
CA GLU A 24 12.57 11.94 23.08
C GLU A 24 11.04 12.07 23.20
N ALA A 25 10.33 11.49 22.23
CA ALA A 25 8.88 11.40 22.27
C ALA A 25 8.49 10.39 23.36
N ALA A 26 8.10 10.92 24.51
CA ALA A 26 7.42 10.20 25.57
C ALA A 26 6.26 9.38 24.96
N TYR A 27 6.39 8.06 25.03
CA TYR A 27 5.35 7.11 24.65
C TYR A 27 4.13 7.33 25.55
N SER A 28 3.15 8.09 25.06
CA SER A 28 1.83 8.16 25.65
C SER A 28 1.09 6.86 25.35
N GLU A 29 1.09 5.92 26.30
CA GLU A 29 0.21 4.76 26.34
C GLU A 29 -1.26 5.21 26.42
N SER A 30 -1.84 5.55 25.27
CA SER A 30 -3.28 5.82 25.14
C SER A 30 -3.74 5.50 23.71
N SER A 31 -3.49 4.26 23.26
CA SER A 31 -3.84 3.84 21.89
C SER A 31 -4.47 2.44 21.85
N GLU A 32 -5.38 2.12 22.77
CA GLU A 32 -6.13 0.83 22.71
C GLU A 32 -7.61 0.96 22.33
N ASN A 33 -8.17 2.16 22.18
CA ASN A 33 -9.62 2.33 21.94
C ASN A 33 -10.05 2.82 20.54
N GLU A 34 -9.12 3.08 19.61
CA GLU A 34 -9.44 3.76 18.33
C GLU A 34 -9.78 2.83 17.14
N TRP A 35 -9.92 1.52 17.37
CA TRP A 35 -10.27 0.56 16.30
C TRP A 35 -11.77 0.22 16.23
N SER A 36 -12.59 0.79 17.11
CA SER A 36 -14.00 0.39 17.29
C SER A 36 -14.96 1.02 16.28
N GLU A 37 -14.56 2.11 15.61
CA GLU A 37 -15.47 2.87 14.75
C GLU A 37 -15.15 2.62 13.27
N ALA A 38 -15.43 1.40 12.82
CA ALA A 38 -15.48 1.08 11.40
C ALA A 38 -16.56 1.95 10.74
N ARG A 39 -16.14 3.13 10.22
CA ARG A 39 -17.01 4.05 9.46
C ARG A 39 -17.77 3.25 8.42
N ARG A 40 -19.09 3.16 8.60
CA ARG A 40 -19.99 2.49 7.66
C ARG A 40 -19.73 3.05 6.27
N ARG A 41 -19.38 2.19 5.32
CA ARG A 41 -19.16 2.60 3.93
C ARG A 41 -20.43 3.31 3.44
N PRO A 42 -20.32 4.53 2.88
CA PRO A 42 -21.48 5.23 2.35
C PRO A 42 -22.14 4.35 1.29
N GLY A 43 -23.46 4.20 1.39
CA GLY A 43 -24.23 3.40 0.43
C GLY A 43 -24.13 3.94 -1.00
N PRO A 44 -24.56 3.14 -2.01
CA PRO A 44 -24.55 3.55 -3.40
C PRO A 44 -25.27 4.90 -3.59
N VAL A 45 -24.62 5.83 -4.28
CA VAL A 45 -25.20 7.14 -4.58
C VAL A 45 -26.38 6.94 -5.53
N ARG A 46 -27.60 7.25 -5.06
CA ARG A 46 -28.78 7.26 -5.93
C ARG A 46 -28.65 8.41 -6.91
N THR A 47 -28.40 8.10 -8.18
CA THR A 47 -28.45 9.12 -9.24
C THR A 47 -29.90 9.43 -9.57
N ALA A 48 -30.15 10.65 -10.06
CA ALA A 48 -31.47 11.01 -10.57
C ALA A 48 -31.94 10.00 -11.64
N PRO A 49 -33.26 9.72 -11.72
CA PRO A 49 -33.80 8.85 -12.75
C PRO A 49 -33.41 9.37 -14.14
N ARG A 50 -32.95 8.49 -15.03
CA ARG A 50 -32.49 8.81 -16.41
C ARG A 50 -33.59 9.25 -17.37
N GLN A 51 -34.69 9.79 -16.85
CA GLN A 51 -35.78 10.28 -17.67
C GLN A 51 -35.40 11.63 -18.29
N SER A 52 -35.66 11.77 -19.58
CA SER A 52 -35.49 13.05 -20.25
C SER A 52 -36.42 14.10 -19.61
N ALA A 53 -35.87 15.27 -19.29
CA ALA A 53 -36.67 16.41 -18.87
C ALA A 53 -37.54 16.96 -20.02
N TYR A 54 -37.26 16.55 -21.26
CA TYR A 54 -38.06 16.92 -22.42
C TYR A 54 -39.36 16.13 -22.45
N ARG A 55 -40.47 16.84 -22.23
CA ARG A 55 -41.81 16.31 -22.48
C ARG A 55 -42.38 17.06 -23.69
N PRO A 56 -42.51 16.40 -24.85
CA PRO A 56 -43.07 17.06 -26.03
C PRO A 56 -44.48 17.54 -25.73
N ARG A 57 -44.80 18.70 -26.29
CA ARG A 57 -46.11 19.31 -26.15
C ARG A 57 -47.18 18.38 -26.76
N PRO A 58 -48.35 18.19 -26.14
CA PRO A 58 -49.43 17.41 -26.74
C PRO A 58 -49.83 18.03 -28.07
N SER A 59 -49.69 17.25 -29.14
CA SER A 59 -50.10 17.61 -30.50
C SER A 59 -51.59 17.98 -30.51
N GLY A 60 -51.92 19.14 -31.10
CA GLY A 60 -53.29 19.65 -31.18
C GLY A 60 -53.66 20.71 -30.14
N THR A 61 -52.78 21.07 -29.20
CA THR A 61 -53.00 22.24 -28.33
C THR A 61 -52.43 23.51 -28.97
N THR A 62 -53.27 24.49 -29.32
CA THR A 62 -52.88 25.84 -29.80
C THR A 62 -52.64 26.84 -28.66
N ASN A 63 -52.55 26.38 -27.41
CA ASN A 63 -52.32 27.24 -26.24
C ASN A 63 -50.98 28.00 -26.31
N TYR A 64 -50.97 29.32 -26.39
CA TYR A 64 -49.73 30.08 -26.31
C TYR A 64 -49.13 29.97 -24.90
N VAL A 65 -47.80 29.88 -24.80
CA VAL A 65 -47.11 29.90 -23.49
C VAL A 65 -47.27 31.29 -22.91
N THR A 66 -47.77 31.38 -21.67
CA THR A 66 -47.89 32.68 -21.01
C THR A 66 -46.51 33.16 -20.54
N GLN A 67 -46.30 34.48 -20.50
CA GLN A 67 -45.05 35.07 -20.02
C GLN A 67 -44.67 34.57 -18.61
N ALA A 68 -45.67 34.38 -17.74
CA ALA A 68 -45.47 33.82 -16.39
C ALA A 68 -44.95 32.38 -16.42
N GLN A 69 -45.43 31.54 -17.36
CA GLN A 69 -44.93 30.17 -17.53
C GLN A 69 -43.47 30.15 -18.01
N LEU A 70 -43.11 31.05 -18.94
CA LEU A 70 -41.75 31.20 -19.42
C LEU A 70 -40.80 31.66 -18.29
N GLN A 71 -41.20 32.68 -17.55
CA GLN A 71 -40.41 33.20 -16.42
C GLN A 71 -40.21 32.13 -15.33
N GLY A 72 -41.27 31.37 -15.01
CA GLY A 72 -41.16 30.24 -14.08
C GLY A 72 -40.25 29.13 -14.57
N ALA A 73 -40.26 28.82 -15.88
CA ALA A 73 -39.36 27.83 -16.46
C ALA A 73 -37.89 28.28 -16.39
N LEU A 74 -37.61 29.55 -16.72
CA LEU A 74 -36.26 30.12 -16.62
C LEU A 74 -35.73 30.13 -15.18
N ALA A 75 -36.59 30.45 -14.20
CA ALA A 75 -36.22 30.41 -12.79
C ALA A 75 -35.85 28.99 -12.31
N ARG A 76 -36.52 27.95 -12.81
CA ARG A 76 -36.16 26.55 -12.50
C ARG A 76 -34.84 26.16 -13.14
N VAL A 77 -34.59 26.59 -14.38
CA VAL A 77 -33.31 26.33 -15.06
C VAL A 77 -32.16 27.02 -14.35
N SER A 78 -32.32 28.27 -13.92
CA SER A 78 -31.27 28.98 -13.18
C SER A 78 -30.93 28.29 -11.85
N GLN A 79 -31.95 27.84 -11.11
CA GLN A 79 -31.75 27.04 -9.89
C GLN A 79 -30.98 25.75 -10.16
N GLN A 80 -31.32 25.02 -11.24
CA GLN A 80 -30.61 23.80 -11.61
C GLN A 80 -29.14 24.08 -12.00
N ILE A 81 -28.88 25.18 -12.70
CA ILE A 81 -27.50 25.60 -13.04
C ILE A 81 -26.70 25.87 -11.76
N THR A 82 -27.27 26.58 -10.80
CA THR A 82 -26.60 26.84 -9.51
C THR A 82 -26.34 25.55 -8.74
N LEU A 83 -27.31 24.64 -8.67
CA LEU A 83 -27.14 23.34 -8.01
C LEU A 83 -26.04 22.51 -8.69
N ASN A 84 -26.04 22.45 -10.02
CA ASN A 84 -25.01 21.73 -10.77
C ASN A 84 -23.62 22.37 -10.58
N GLY A 85 -23.54 23.70 -10.58
CA GLY A 85 -22.29 24.41 -10.30
C GLY A 85 -21.72 24.09 -8.91
N ASN A 86 -22.58 24.02 -7.90
CA ASN A 86 -22.17 23.63 -6.54
C ASN A 86 -21.76 22.16 -6.46
N ALA A 87 -22.47 21.27 -7.14
CA ALA A 87 -22.12 19.85 -7.20
C ALA A 87 -20.74 19.63 -7.87
N ILE A 88 -20.46 20.37 -8.95
CA ILE A 88 -19.15 20.31 -9.64
C ILE A 88 -18.03 20.77 -8.70
N LYS A 89 -18.20 21.89 -7.99
CA LYS A 89 -17.21 22.38 -7.01
C LYS A 89 -16.93 21.36 -5.91
N LEU A 90 -17.97 20.69 -5.42
CA LEU A 90 -17.84 19.65 -4.40
C LEU A 90 -17.07 18.44 -4.93
N VAL A 91 -17.35 18.00 -6.16
CA VAL A 91 -16.60 16.91 -6.80
C VAL A 91 -15.14 17.30 -7.01
N ASP A 92 -14.87 18.51 -7.50
CA ASP A 92 -13.49 19.01 -7.68
C ASP A 92 -12.72 19.03 -6.36
N GLY A 93 -13.33 19.52 -5.28
CA GLY A 93 -12.74 19.46 -3.93
C GLY A 93 -12.39 18.03 -3.51
N ARG A 94 -13.32 17.08 -3.66
CA ARG A 94 -13.07 15.66 -3.33
C ARG A 94 -11.97 15.04 -4.19
N VAL A 95 -11.88 15.40 -5.47
CA VAL A 95 -10.82 14.91 -6.36
C VAL A 95 -9.46 15.40 -5.88
N ARG A 96 -9.35 16.68 -5.47
CA ARG A 96 -8.10 17.22 -4.90
C ARG A 96 -7.72 16.52 -3.61
N ASP A 97 -8.68 16.24 -2.73
CA ASP A 97 -8.44 15.49 -1.49
C ASP A 97 -7.92 14.07 -1.77
N VAL A 98 -8.54 13.37 -2.74
CA VAL A 98 -8.10 12.03 -3.17
C VAL A 98 -6.69 12.07 -3.75
N ILE A 99 -6.34 13.07 -4.55
CA ILE A 99 -4.98 13.24 -5.10
C ILE A 99 -3.98 13.45 -3.96
N ALA A 100 -4.31 14.29 -2.98
CA ALA A 100 -3.45 14.52 -1.82
C ALA A 100 -3.27 13.24 -0.97
N GLU A 101 -4.34 12.48 -0.76
CA GLU A 101 -4.30 11.21 -0.05
C GLU A 101 -3.46 10.16 -0.79
N GLN A 102 -3.63 10.04 -2.11
CA GLN A 102 -2.82 9.16 -2.95
C GLN A 102 -1.33 9.55 -2.91
N GLY A 103 -1.02 10.84 -2.89
CA GLY A 103 0.36 11.32 -2.72
C GLY A 103 0.97 10.85 -1.39
N LYS A 104 0.22 10.96 -0.29
CA LYS A 104 0.65 10.47 1.04
C LYS A 104 0.84 8.95 1.05
N GLN A 105 -0.13 8.20 0.52
CA GLN A 105 -0.06 6.73 0.44
C GLN A 105 1.15 6.28 -0.41
N ALA A 106 1.41 6.95 -1.53
CA ALA A 106 2.58 6.64 -2.36
C ALA A 106 3.90 6.89 -1.61
N ALA A 107 3.98 7.96 -0.83
CA ALA A 107 5.15 8.24 0.01
C ALA A 107 5.33 7.19 1.12
N THR A 108 4.26 6.77 1.79
CA THR A 108 4.32 5.73 2.82
C THR A 108 4.75 4.38 2.23
N PHE A 109 4.22 4.00 1.06
CA PHE A 109 4.63 2.77 0.37
C PHE A 109 6.11 2.78 -0.04
N ARG A 110 6.62 3.92 -0.51
CA ARG A 110 8.05 4.06 -0.84
C ARG A 110 8.92 3.88 0.40
N ARG A 111 8.51 4.44 1.54
CA ARG A 111 9.22 4.27 2.82
C ARG A 111 9.21 2.81 3.27
N GLU A 112 8.05 2.17 3.27
CA GLU A 112 7.92 0.75 3.65
C GLU A 112 8.77 -0.16 2.75
N MET A 113 8.81 0.10 1.45
CA MET A 113 9.66 -0.65 0.52
C MET A 113 11.15 -0.42 0.79
N ALA A 114 11.56 0.80 1.15
CA ALA A 114 12.94 1.09 1.51
C ALA A 114 13.35 0.39 2.81
N ASP A 115 12.46 0.40 3.82
CA ASP A 115 12.72 -0.24 5.10
C ASP A 115 12.76 -1.77 4.96
N ARG A 116 11.84 -2.37 4.21
CA ARG A 116 11.90 -3.81 3.87
C ARG A 116 13.19 -4.19 3.15
N ARG A 117 13.70 -3.34 2.25
CA ARG A 117 14.99 -3.60 1.58
C ARG A 117 16.14 -3.63 2.58
N LYS A 118 16.20 -2.66 3.51
CA LYS A 118 17.20 -2.64 4.58
C LYS A 118 17.10 -3.88 5.46
N ASP A 119 15.89 -4.29 5.83
CA ASP A 119 15.65 -5.51 6.63
C ASP A 119 16.12 -6.76 5.86
N THR A 120 15.86 -6.85 4.56
CA THR A 120 16.36 -7.97 3.76
C THR A 120 17.88 -7.98 3.64
N ASP A 121 18.52 -6.82 3.57
CA ASP A 121 19.98 -6.72 3.47
C ASP A 121 20.66 -7.03 4.82
N THR A 122 20.07 -6.63 5.93
CA THR A 122 20.55 -6.99 7.28
C THR A 122 20.42 -8.50 7.50
N LEU A 123 19.26 -9.10 7.19
CA LEU A 123 19.08 -10.56 7.26
C LEU A 123 20.09 -11.32 6.39
N ARG A 124 20.39 -10.83 5.17
CA ARG A 124 21.43 -11.44 4.32
C ARG A 124 22.81 -11.42 4.97
N ARG A 125 23.19 -10.31 5.61
CA ARG A 125 24.46 -10.19 6.33
C ARG A 125 24.49 -11.13 7.53
N GLU A 126 23.42 -11.17 8.33
CA GLU A 126 23.32 -12.09 9.48
C GLU A 126 23.41 -13.55 9.05
N LEU A 127 22.73 -13.94 7.97
CA LEU A 127 22.84 -15.29 7.41
C LEU A 127 24.26 -15.61 6.94
N GLN A 128 24.96 -14.65 6.33
CA GLN A 128 26.36 -14.82 5.94
C GLN A 128 27.27 -15.00 7.16
N THR A 129 27.13 -14.17 8.20
CA THR A 129 27.92 -14.32 9.44
C THR A 129 27.60 -15.62 10.15
N THR A 130 26.33 -16.05 10.17
CA THR A 130 25.92 -17.34 10.74
C THR A 130 26.52 -18.50 9.94
N ARG A 131 26.59 -18.38 8.61
CA ARG A 131 27.26 -19.36 7.74
C ARG A 131 28.75 -19.47 8.07
N GLU A 132 29.43 -18.34 8.19
CA GLU A 132 30.85 -18.29 8.57
C GLU A 132 31.10 -18.92 9.95
N LEU A 133 30.28 -18.58 10.94
CA LEU A 133 30.35 -19.19 12.29
C LEU A 133 30.05 -20.70 12.25
N SER A 134 29.07 -21.13 11.45
CA SER A 134 28.74 -22.55 11.31
C SER A 134 29.84 -23.36 10.61
N ALA A 135 30.63 -22.72 9.73
CA ALA A 135 31.79 -23.34 9.09
C ALA A 135 32.97 -23.50 10.06
N LEU A 136 33.07 -22.65 11.09
CA LEU A 136 34.11 -22.74 12.12
C LEU A 136 33.76 -23.73 13.25
N LEU A 137 32.48 -24.02 13.46
CA LEU A 137 32.01 -24.94 14.52
C LEU A 137 32.67 -26.33 14.50
N PRO A 138 32.85 -27.01 13.34
CA PRO A 138 33.53 -28.30 13.28
C PRO A 138 35.01 -28.26 13.64
N LEU A 139 35.69 -27.11 13.50
CA LEU A 139 37.12 -26.97 13.81
C LEU A 139 37.38 -26.69 15.29
N VAL A 140 36.41 -26.09 15.99
CA VAL A 140 36.49 -25.80 17.43
C VAL A 140 35.94 -26.95 18.27
N ALA A 141 35.01 -27.75 17.73
CA ALA A 141 34.45 -28.89 18.44
C ALA A 141 35.52 -29.99 18.67
N PRO A 142 35.72 -30.47 19.91
CA PRO A 142 36.65 -31.55 20.19
C PRO A 142 36.29 -32.81 19.37
N PRO A 143 37.26 -33.45 18.69
CA PRO A 143 37.02 -34.66 17.94
C PRO A 143 36.54 -35.77 18.89
N GLY A 144 35.33 -36.29 18.63
CA GLY A 144 34.72 -37.36 19.44
C GLY A 144 33.35 -37.02 20.05
N THR A 145 32.89 -35.77 19.96
CA THR A 145 31.54 -35.38 20.43
C THR A 145 30.48 -35.70 19.38
N SER A 146 29.30 -36.19 19.81
CA SER A 146 28.16 -36.51 18.94
C SER A 146 27.69 -35.33 18.09
N PHE A 147 28.00 -34.10 18.52
CA PHE A 147 27.73 -32.85 17.84
C PHE A 147 28.49 -32.71 16.49
N ALA A 148 29.72 -33.22 16.41
CA ALA A 148 30.53 -33.17 15.18
C ALA A 148 29.93 -33.99 14.02
N LYS A 149 29.13 -35.03 14.32
CA LYS A 149 28.45 -35.84 13.30
C LYS A 149 27.23 -35.17 12.69
N VAL A 150 26.61 -34.22 13.41
CA VAL A 150 25.41 -33.49 12.93
C VAL A 150 25.80 -32.21 12.19
N ALA A 151 26.91 -31.59 12.58
CA ALA A 151 27.39 -30.34 11.96
C ALA A 151 27.70 -30.48 10.45
N SER A 152 28.21 -31.63 10.01
CA SER A 152 28.48 -31.90 8.58
C SER A 152 27.23 -32.03 7.72
N LEU A 153 26.07 -32.35 8.32
CA LEU A 153 24.80 -32.47 7.61
C LEU A 153 24.10 -31.11 7.40
N VAL A 154 24.37 -30.11 8.26
CA VAL A 154 23.80 -28.76 8.14
C VAL A 154 24.35 -28.03 6.89
N HIS A 155 25.59 -28.32 6.48
CA HIS A 155 26.22 -27.74 5.28
C HIS A 155 25.69 -28.30 3.95
N LEU A 156 24.96 -29.43 3.97
CA LEU A 156 24.41 -30.09 2.78
C LEU A 156 22.97 -29.68 2.46
N LEU A 157 22.32 -28.90 3.33
CA LEU A 157 20.97 -28.43 3.06
C LEU A 157 21.01 -27.26 2.05
N PRO A 158 20.33 -27.39 0.89
CA PRO A 158 20.24 -26.30 -0.07
C PRO A 158 19.55 -25.10 0.56
N VAL A 159 20.22 -23.95 0.49
CA VAL A 159 19.75 -22.67 1.03
C VAL A 159 18.43 -22.21 0.39
N ASP A 160 18.09 -22.76 -0.78
CA ASP A 160 16.84 -22.53 -1.49
C ASP A 160 15.61 -23.15 -0.81
N SER A 161 15.77 -24.04 0.17
CA SER A 161 14.62 -24.58 0.92
C SER A 161 14.13 -23.67 2.05
N TRP A 162 14.93 -22.68 2.47
CA TRP A 162 14.55 -21.73 3.53
C TRP A 162 14.22 -20.33 2.99
N GLY A 163 14.75 -19.97 1.82
CA GLY A 163 14.48 -18.71 1.15
C GLY A 163 13.32 -18.81 0.16
N GLY A 164 12.09 -18.66 0.64
CA GLY A 164 10.92 -18.50 -0.23
C GLY A 164 11.16 -17.38 -1.24
N THR A 165 11.27 -17.73 -2.51
CA THR A 165 11.32 -16.79 -3.62
C THR A 165 9.98 -16.03 -3.69
N PRO A 166 9.96 -14.69 -3.78
CA PRO A 166 8.73 -13.99 -4.14
C PRO A 166 8.49 -14.20 -5.64
N ALA A 167 7.91 -15.34 -6.00
CA ALA A 167 7.39 -15.56 -7.35
C ALA A 167 6.14 -14.68 -7.52
N SER A 168 6.35 -13.49 -8.06
CA SER A 168 5.30 -12.69 -8.68
C SER A 168 4.78 -13.45 -9.91
N GLY A 169 3.59 -14.04 -9.81
CA GLY A 169 2.92 -14.70 -10.93
C GLY A 169 1.81 -15.61 -10.44
N GLY A 170 0.58 -15.09 -10.41
CA GLY A 170 -0.56 -15.80 -9.86
C GLY A 170 -0.89 -17.08 -10.61
N GLN A 171 -1.17 -18.14 -9.87
CA GLN A 171 -2.36 -18.95 -10.10
C GLN A 171 -2.71 -19.75 -8.85
N SER A 172 -3.95 -19.61 -8.44
CA SER A 172 -4.62 -20.38 -7.40
C SER A 172 -4.58 -21.89 -7.69
N GLN A 173 -3.96 -22.67 -6.80
CA GLN A 173 -4.49 -23.97 -6.38
C GLN A 173 -3.72 -24.44 -5.15
N GLY A 174 -4.45 -24.60 -4.04
CA GLY A 174 -3.87 -25.02 -2.77
C GLY A 174 -3.42 -26.47 -2.79
N PHE A 175 -2.40 -26.76 -1.99
CA PHE A 175 -2.21 -27.99 -1.23
C PHE A 175 -1.07 -27.70 -0.23
N LEU A 176 -1.37 -27.75 1.09
CA LEU A 176 -0.41 -27.95 2.19
C LEU A 176 0.72 -26.88 2.33
N GLY A 177 0.65 -25.87 3.19
CA GLY A 177 0.15 -25.94 4.56
C GLY A 177 1.01 -26.87 5.44
N GLY A 178 2.28 -26.54 5.70
CA GLY A 178 3.00 -27.07 6.88
C GLY A 178 4.03 -28.20 6.70
N SER A 179 4.73 -28.34 5.56
CA SER A 179 5.67 -29.47 5.37
C SER A 179 7.12 -29.24 5.83
N GLY A 180 7.52 -28.03 6.23
CA GLY A 180 8.92 -27.76 6.61
C GLY A 180 9.33 -28.38 7.96
N THR A 181 8.44 -28.33 8.95
CA THR A 181 8.73 -28.85 10.30
C THR A 181 8.52 -30.37 10.40
N ILE A 182 7.58 -30.92 9.63
CA ILE A 182 7.33 -32.38 9.59
C ILE A 182 8.48 -33.12 8.91
N ALA A 183 9.11 -32.52 7.88
CA ALA A 183 10.30 -33.10 7.25
C ALA A 183 11.48 -33.19 8.23
N LEU A 184 11.67 -32.19 9.09
CA LEU A 184 12.70 -32.20 10.14
C LEU A 184 12.42 -33.27 11.22
N ILE A 185 11.16 -33.45 11.63
CA ILE A 185 10.78 -34.50 12.59
C ILE A 185 10.90 -35.90 11.97
N ALA A 186 10.58 -36.08 10.69
CA ALA A 186 10.70 -37.36 10.00
C ALA A 186 12.16 -37.79 9.81
N ILE A 187 13.08 -36.85 9.53
CA ILE A 187 14.52 -37.14 9.42
C ILE A 187 15.14 -37.40 10.81
N ALA A 188 14.69 -36.70 11.85
CA ALA A 188 15.10 -36.97 13.23
C ALA A 188 14.61 -38.32 13.75
N ALA A 189 13.39 -38.75 13.37
CA ALA A 189 12.84 -40.05 13.72
C ALA A 189 13.50 -41.21 12.95
N ALA A 190 13.88 -40.99 11.69
CA ALA A 190 14.54 -42.01 10.86
C ALA A 190 16.03 -42.23 11.21
N SER A 191 16.68 -41.27 11.88
CA SER A 191 18.11 -41.33 12.24
C SER A 191 18.39 -41.98 13.60
N GLY A 192 17.37 -42.47 14.33
CA GLY A 192 17.56 -43.33 15.50
C GLY A 192 18.28 -42.68 16.69
N VAL A 193 18.25 -41.35 16.79
CA VAL A 193 18.95 -40.59 17.85
C VAL A 193 18.24 -40.65 19.22
N PHE A 194 17.04 -41.23 19.29
CA PHE A 194 16.35 -41.52 20.56
C PHE A 194 16.18 -43.04 20.73
N LYS A 195 17.21 -43.66 21.32
CA LYS A 195 17.07 -44.89 22.08
C LYS A 195 17.98 -44.82 23.30
#